data_AF-A0A1P8WBW3-F1
#
_entry.id   AF-A0A1P8WBW3-F1
#
_cell.length_a   1.000
_cell.length_b   1.000
_cell.length_c   1.000
_cell.angle_alpha   90.00
_cell.angle_beta   90.00
_cell.angle_gamma   90.00
#
_symmetry.space_group_name_H-M   'P 1'
#
loop_
_entity.id
_entity.type
_entity.pdbx_description
1 polymer ?
#
loop_
_entity_poly.entity_id
_entity_poly.type
_entity_poly.pdbx_seq_one_letter_code
_entity_poly.pdbx_strand_id
1 'polypeptide(L)' 'MKVLIVEDADRKLEQLKDYVESIWPEVRIDECKSYASGLEAAIENRYELILLDMSLPNLCPSGKPA' A
#
# COMPACT_ATOMS: atom_id res chain seq x y z
N MET A 1 -5.95 5.56 14.04
CA MET A 1 -5.12 6.00 12.89
C MET A 1 -5.48 5.16 11.68
N LYS A 2 -5.56 5.71 10.46
CA LYS A 2 -5.76 4.92 9.22
C LYS A 2 -4.50 4.89 8.36
N VAL A 3 -3.99 3.69 8.10
CA VAL A 3 -2.77 3.43 7.33
C VAL A 3 -3.09 2.63 6.08
N LEU A 4 -2.44 2.96 4.97
CA LEU A 4 -2.44 2.15 3.75
C LEU A 4 -1.08 1.49 3.58
N ILE A 5 -1.06 0.17 3.37
CA ILE A 5 0.17 -0.57 3.02
C ILE A 5 0.04 -1.10 1.59
N VAL A 6 1.01 -0.78 0.74
CA VAL A 6 1.08 -1.21 -0.66
C VAL A 6 2.32 -2.08 -0.85
N GLU A 7 2.14 -3.40 -0.91
CA GLU A 7 3.20 -4.42 -0.94
C GLU A 7 2.66 -5.70 -1.59
N ASP A 8 3.37 -6.27 -2.56
CA ASP A 8 2.93 -7.45 -3.31
C ASP A 8 3.29 -8.77 -2.60
N ALA A 9 4.37 -8.80 -1.83
CA ALA A 9 4.81 -10.01 -1.13
C ALA A 9 4.05 -10.20 0.19
N ASP A 10 3.20 -11.23 0.26
CA ASP A 10 2.39 -11.58 1.44
C ASP A 10 3.19 -11.60 2.74
N ARG A 11 4.39 -12.20 2.71
CA ARG A 11 5.23 -12.29 3.91
C ARG A 11 5.73 -10.93 4.38
N LYS A 12 6.09 -10.02 3.47
CA LYS A 12 6.54 -8.67 3.83
C LYS A 12 5.35 -7.85 4.35
N LEU A 13 4.18 -8.01 3.72
CA LEU A 13 2.95 -7.36 4.15
C LEU A 13 2.57 -7.73 5.59
N GLU A 14 2.53 -9.03 5.93
CA GLU A 14 2.20 -9.47 7.29
C GLU A 14 3.22 -8.96 8.31
N GLN A 15 4.52 -9.00 7.99
CA GLN A 15 5.56 -8.45 8.88
C GLN A 15 5.39 -6.94 9.12
N LEU A 16 4.99 -6.19 8.09
CA LEU A 16 4.70 -4.76 8.22
C LEU A 16 3.45 -4.51 9.06
N LYS A 17 2.39 -5.30 8.88
CA LYS A 17 1.16 -5.21 9.69
C LYS A 17 1.46 -5.45 11.16
N ASP A 18 2.13 -6.56 11.47
CA ASP A 18 2.54 -6.88 12.85
C ASP A 18 3.33 -5.73 13.48
N TYR A 19 4.28 -5.16 12.74
CA TYR A 19 5.10 -4.05 13.24
C TYR A 19 4.28 -2.79 13.47
N VAL A 20 3.42 -2.39 12.53
CA VAL A 20 2.58 -1.19 12.62
C VAL A 20 1.57 -1.32 13.77
N GLU A 21 0.93 -2.48 13.92
CA GLU A 21 0.00 -2.78 15.01
C GLU A 21 0.71 -2.79 16.37
N SER A 22 1.98 -3.22 16.44
CA SER A 22 2.76 -3.17 17.68
C SER A 22 3.05 -1.74 18.17
N ILE A 23 3.14 -0.77 17.25
CA ILE A 23 3.39 0.65 17.56
C ILE A 23 2.06 1.37 17.86
N TRP A 24 1.02 1.05 17.10
CA TRP A 24 -0.30 1.67 17.20
C TRP A 24 -1.39 0.59 17.33
N PRO A 25 -1.73 0.13 18.56
CA PRO A 25 -2.65 -0.98 18.78
C PRO A 25 -4.09 -0.79 18.24
N GLU A 26 -4.51 0.46 18.00
CA GLU A 26 -5.83 0.81 17.46
C GLU A 26 -5.74 1.34 16.02
N VAL A 27 -4.68 0.96 15.30
CA VAL A 27 -4.52 1.28 13.87
C VAL A 27 -5.52 0.51 13.02
N ARG A 28 -6.04 1.15 11.99
CA ARG A 28 -6.79 0.49 10.91
C ARG A 28 -5.88 0.43 9.69
N ILE A 29 -5.61 -0.78 9.21
CA ILE A 29 -4.73 -1.01 8.07
C ILE A 29 -5.60 -1.45 6.89
N ASP A 30 -5.51 -0.70 5.80
CA ASP A 30 -5.95 -1.16 4.48
C ASP A 30 -4.72 -1.65 3.71
N GLU A 31 -4.86 -2.73 2.95
CA GLU A 31 -3.77 -3.34 2.19
C GLU A 31 -4.04 -3.34 0.68
N CYS A 32 -2.98 -3.19 -0.10
CA CYS A 32 -3.01 -3.21 -1.55
C CYS A 32 -1.81 -4.00 -2.08
N LYS A 33 -2.05 -4.83 -3.10
CA LYS A 33 -1.00 -5.67 -3.73
C LYS A 33 -0.37 -5.04 -4.97
N SER A 34 -0.78 -3.82 -5.32
CA SER A 34 -0.29 -3.13 -6.52
C SER A 34 -0.27 -1.63 -6.33
N TYR A 35 0.61 -0.95 -7.08
CA TYR A 35 0.62 0.51 -7.13
C TYR A 35 -0.72 1.09 -7.58
N ALA A 36 -1.36 0.48 -8.60
CA ALA A 36 -2.62 0.98 -9.15
C ALA A 36 -3.75 0.97 -8.11
N SER A 37 -3.94 -0.15 -7.41
CA SER A 37 -4.96 -0.26 -6.36
C SER A 37 -4.61 0.63 -5.15
N GLY A 38 -3.33 0.77 -4.83
CA GLY A 38 -2.87 1.68 -3.77
C GLY A 38 -3.14 3.15 -4.10
N LEU A 39 -2.93 3.56 -5.36
CA LEU A 39 -3.22 4.91 -5.84
C LEU A 39 -4.72 5.21 -5.81
N GLU A 40 -5.54 4.28 -6.29
CA GLU A 40 -7.01 4.39 -6.24
C GLU A 40 -7.47 4.55 -4.78
N ALA A 41 -7.02 3.68 -3.88
CA ALA A 41 -7.34 3.78 -2.46
C ALA A 41 -6.92 5.14 -1.87
N ALA A 42 -5.73 5.63 -2.18
CA ALA A 42 -5.21 6.90 -1.68
C ALA A 42 -5.97 8.13 -2.21
N ILE A 43 -6.57 8.03 -3.39
CA ILE A 43 -7.44 9.08 -3.96
C ILE A 43 -8.81 9.05 -3.29
N GLU A 44 -9.39 7.86 -3.10
CA GLU A 44 -10.76 7.69 -2.60
C GLU A 44 -10.88 7.84 -1.07
N ASN A 45 -9.78 7.62 -0.35
CA ASN A 45 -9.76 7.61 1.11
C ASN A 45 -8.78 8.64 1.67
N ARG A 46 -8.96 8.97 2.95
CA ARG A 46 -7.97 9.73 3.73
C ARG A 46 -7.16 8.77 4.58
N TYR A 47 -5.86 8.68 4.30
CA TYR A 47 -4.88 8.00 5.12
C TYR A 47 -3.97 9.00 5.81
N GLU A 48 -3.56 8.70 7.04
CA GLU A 48 -2.60 9.50 7.79
C GLU A 48 -1.15 9.09 7.50
N LEU A 49 -0.97 7.86 7.01
CA LEU A 49 0.32 7.29 6.60
C LEU A 49 0.10 6.30 5.46
N ILE A 50 1.00 6.31 4.47
CA ILE A 50 1.07 5.33 3.40
C ILE A 50 2.45 4.70 3.42
N LEU A 51 2.51 3.37 3.54
CA LEU A 51 3.73 2.57 3.40
C LEU A 51 3.71 1.95 2.00
N LEU A 52 4.58 2.44 1.11
CA LEU A 52 4.62 2.05 -0.29
C LEU A 52 5.93 1.32 -0.60
N ASP A 53 5.85 0.07 -1.07
CA ASP A 53 7.00 -0.60 -1.66
C ASP A 53 7.30 0.00 -3.05
N MET A 54 8.45 0.66 -3.18
CA MET A 54 8.90 1.27 -4.43
C MET A 54 9.47 0.25 -5.43
N SER A 55 9.69 -1.00 -5.01
CA SER A 55 10.16 -2.09 -5.85
C SER A 55 9.04 -2.80 -6.62
N LEU A 56 7.78 -2.47 -6.31
CA LEU A 56 6.61 -2.95 -7.03
C LEU A 56 6.81 -2.71 -8.54
N PRO A 57 6.56 -3.72 -9.39
CA PRO A 57 6.63 -3.53 -10.83
C PRO A 57 5.61 -2.45 -11.21
N ASN A 58 6.11 -1.26 -11.56
CA ASN A 58 5.31 -0.22 -12.14
C ASN A 58 4.78 -0.76 -13.47
N LEU A 59 3.48 -1.01 -13.52
CA LEU A 59 2.78 -1.30 -14.76
C LEU A 59 2.68 0.02 -15.53
N CYS A 60 3.83 0.51 -16.01
CA CYS A 60 3.88 1.51 -17.06
C CYS A 60 3.48 0.77 -18.35
N PRO A 61 2.29 0.98 -18.93
CA PRO A 61 2.06 0.52 -20.28
C PRO A 61 3.00 1.32 -21.17
N SER A 62 4.07 0.68 -21.64
CA SER A 62 4.83 1.17 -22.79
C SER A 62 3.96 1.03 -24.03
N GLY A 63 2.94 1.86 -24.13
CA GLY A 63 2.09 2.04 -25.29
C GLY A 63 2.11 3.52 -25.63
N LYS A 64 2.92 3.91 -26.61
CA LYS A 64 2.89 5.27 -27.17
C LYS A 64 1.46 5.59 -27.64
N PRO A 65 0.97 6.83 -27.50
CA PRO A 65 -0.21 7.24 -28.22
C PRO A 65 0.06 7.12 -29.72
N ALA A 66 -0.83 6.44 -30.43
CA ALA A 66 -0.98 6.56 -31.87
C ALA A 66 -1.89 7.76 -32.17
#